data_AF-A0A0M3K2N9-F1
#
_entry.id   AF-A0A0M3K2N9-F1
#
_cell.length_a   1.000
_cell.length_b   1.000
_cell.length_c   1.000
_cell.angle_alpha   90.00
_cell.angle_beta   90.00
_cell.angle_gamma   90.00
#
_symmetry.space_group_name_H-M   'P 1'
#
loop_
_entity.id
_entity.type
_entity.pdbx_description
1 polymer ?
#
loop_
_entity_poly.entity_id
_entity_poly.type
_entity_poly.pdbx_seq_one_letter_code
_entity_poly.pdbx_strand_id
1 'polypeptide(L)'
;MIKKFVHDEVIPVAGKYDKTGEFPWEIIKKAHANGIANVQIPTKYGGLGLDLISDTLIAEELGYGCTAVGTILLASDLAETPLIIAGSDEIQKKYLSRMIDEPLVASYCVTEPGAGSDVSATRTKSEKKGDEYIINGTKMWITNGGYADWFFVLTRSDPDPKASAGKAFTAFVVDGDAPGLSRGKKELNMGQRASDTRAITFEDVRVPAKNMIGAPGEGFKIAMKTFDKTRPMVAGLATGLAARCLDEATKYALERKTFGQPIAHHQAVSFMLADMAMNLELSRLITYRSAWEVVRGATTSYYSSMAKCFAADTANLAATNAVQIFGGNGFNSEYPVEKLMRDAKIFQIYEGTSQIQRLCDGLKELRKKARKFCREEVMPKAAYHDETGEFPWDIVKKAHAEGLMNPGITKEYGSVCWIDSVSLEIPFSLCGSELGPLGGTLIDEEFGYGCTGIGNIFMSNDLAISTLKIAGNEKIRKNYLGRMTQEAILGAFAVFEPQAGSDLTRIETICEKSGDEWVINGSKMWVSNGDHANWYFVLCRSDASPTAPPTKAFTAFVIDADASGITKGKRQMNLGQHASDIRGITFENVRVSDDNVVGPQGEGFVVAMRALDRIR
;
A
#
# COMPACT_ATOMS: atom_id res chain seq x y z
N MET A 1 -20.48 12.51 7.60
CA MET A 1 -20.85 12.06 8.96
C MET A 1 -19.71 12.29 9.95
N ILE A 2 -18.56 11.62 9.78
CA ILE A 2 -17.43 11.68 10.73
C ILE A 2 -16.92 13.10 10.96
N LYS A 3 -16.65 13.86 9.90
CA LYS A 3 -16.27 15.28 9.99
C LYS A 3 -17.22 16.11 10.87
N LYS A 4 -18.54 15.91 10.72
CA LYS A 4 -19.55 16.59 11.54
C LYS A 4 -19.42 16.19 13.02
N PHE A 5 -19.30 14.90 13.31
CA PHE A 5 -19.07 14.42 14.68
C PHE A 5 -17.80 15.02 15.29
N VAL A 6 -16.71 15.06 14.54
CA VAL A 6 -15.43 15.63 14.99
C VAL A 6 -15.56 17.12 15.32
N HIS A 7 -16.19 17.91 14.45
CA HIS A 7 -16.39 19.34 14.66
C HIS A 7 -17.35 19.66 15.81
N ASP A 8 -18.44 18.90 15.93
CA ASP A 8 -19.51 19.19 16.89
C ASP A 8 -19.22 18.63 18.29
N GLU A 9 -18.53 17.49 18.37
CA GLU A 9 -18.39 16.72 19.61
C GLU A 9 -16.94 16.64 20.12
N VAL A 10 -15.94 16.54 19.23
CA VAL A 10 -14.55 16.26 19.63
C VAL A 10 -13.75 17.55 19.82
N ILE A 11 -13.69 18.41 18.81
CA ILE A 11 -12.88 19.66 18.82
C ILE A 11 -13.23 20.57 20.00
N PRO A 12 -14.52 20.83 20.34
CA PRO A 12 -14.88 21.79 21.39
C PRO A 12 -14.36 21.41 22.79
N VAL A 13 -14.13 20.11 23.05
CA VAL A 13 -13.74 19.59 24.37
C VAL A 13 -12.31 19.06 24.41
N ALA A 14 -11.61 18.98 23.27
CA ALA A 14 -10.27 18.41 23.18
C ALA A 14 -9.25 19.08 24.12
N GLY A 15 -9.29 20.41 24.24
CA GLY A 15 -8.42 21.16 25.15
C GLY A 15 -8.69 20.87 26.64
N LYS A 16 -9.97 20.70 27.01
CA LYS A 16 -10.35 20.31 28.38
C LYS A 16 -9.79 18.94 28.74
N TYR A 17 -10.00 17.94 27.88
CA TYR A 17 -9.53 16.57 28.15
C TYR A 17 -8.00 16.46 28.15
N ASP A 18 -7.32 17.23 27.30
CA ASP A 18 -5.86 17.29 27.34
C ASP A 18 -5.34 17.91 28.65
N LYS A 19 -5.94 19.01 29.13
CA LYS A 19 -5.54 19.66 30.39
C LYS A 19 -5.80 18.80 31.63
N THR A 20 -6.95 18.12 31.67
CA THR A 20 -7.38 17.30 32.82
C THR A 20 -6.79 15.90 32.81
N GLY A 21 -6.48 15.35 31.63
CA GLY A 21 -6.08 13.95 31.46
C GLY A 21 -7.23 12.96 31.71
N GLU A 22 -8.46 13.44 31.84
CA GLU A 22 -9.66 12.61 32.03
C GLU A 22 -9.92 11.74 30.80
N PHE A 23 -10.38 10.51 31.03
CA PHE A 23 -10.78 9.63 29.94
C PHE A 23 -12.13 10.10 29.35
N PRO A 24 -12.22 10.36 28.04
CA PRO A 24 -13.36 11.04 27.42
C PRO A 24 -14.56 10.12 27.16
N TRP A 25 -15.07 9.44 28.20
CA TRP A 25 -16.15 8.45 28.11
C TRP A 25 -17.39 8.92 27.34
N GLU A 26 -17.79 10.17 27.53
CA GLU A 26 -18.95 10.73 26.82
C GLU A 26 -18.74 10.78 25.31
N ILE A 27 -17.52 11.08 24.85
CA ILE A 27 -17.18 11.07 23.42
C ILE A 27 -17.11 9.64 22.89
N ILE A 28 -16.55 8.70 23.66
CA ILE A 28 -16.45 7.29 23.26
C ILE A 28 -17.84 6.66 23.11
N LYS A 29 -18.76 6.91 24.06
CA LYS A 29 -20.14 6.44 23.97
C LYS A 29 -20.87 7.03 22.77
N LYS A 30 -20.67 8.32 22.48
CA LYS A 30 -21.25 8.94 21.28
C LYS A 30 -20.65 8.36 20.00
N ALA A 31 -19.33 8.13 19.94
CA ALA A 31 -18.69 7.50 18.79
C ALA A 31 -19.27 6.10 18.53
N HIS A 32 -19.41 5.28 19.58
CA HIS A 32 -20.05 3.97 19.51
C HIS A 32 -21.50 4.07 18.99
N ALA A 33 -22.32 4.91 19.61
CA ALA A 33 -23.73 5.09 19.23
C ALA A 33 -23.93 5.60 17.79
N ASN A 34 -22.92 6.25 17.19
CA ASN A 34 -22.94 6.74 15.82
C ASN A 34 -22.25 5.79 14.82
N GLY A 35 -21.83 4.59 15.23
CA GLY A 35 -21.16 3.63 14.36
C GLY A 35 -19.77 4.08 13.89
N ILE A 36 -19.04 4.80 14.75
CA ILE A 36 -17.68 5.32 14.48
C ILE A 36 -16.61 4.45 15.16
N ALA A 37 -17.00 3.62 16.14
CA ALA A 37 -16.10 2.68 16.81
C ALA A 37 -16.29 1.26 16.25
N ASN A 38 -15.23 0.44 16.32
CA ASN A 38 -15.26 -1.01 16.07
C ASN A 38 -15.79 -1.37 14.66
N VAL A 39 -15.47 -0.52 13.68
CA VAL A 39 -16.12 -0.50 12.37
C VAL A 39 -15.73 -1.68 11.47
N GLN A 40 -14.57 -2.30 11.74
CA GLN A 40 -14.09 -3.48 11.03
C GLN A 40 -14.68 -4.80 11.54
N ILE A 41 -15.42 -4.80 12.67
CA ILE A 41 -16.03 -6.02 13.19
C ILE A 41 -16.96 -6.62 12.12
N PRO A 42 -16.79 -7.91 11.74
CA PRO A 42 -17.61 -8.53 10.71
C PRO A 42 -19.12 -8.50 11.01
N THR A 43 -19.93 -8.36 9.96
CA THR A 43 -21.40 -8.32 10.06
C THR A 43 -22.01 -9.55 10.73
N LYS A 44 -21.37 -10.73 10.60
CA LYS A 44 -21.81 -11.96 11.29
C LYS A 44 -21.72 -11.88 12.83
N TYR A 45 -21.03 -10.89 13.37
CA TYR A 45 -20.96 -10.60 14.81
C TYR A 45 -21.62 -9.26 15.17
N GLY A 46 -22.46 -8.71 14.27
CA GLY A 46 -23.23 -7.48 14.51
C GLY A 46 -22.53 -6.18 14.10
N GLY A 47 -21.26 -6.22 13.70
CA GLY A 47 -20.53 -5.02 13.29
C GLY A 47 -20.87 -4.54 11.88
N LEU A 48 -20.24 -3.44 11.46
CA LEU A 48 -20.46 -2.84 10.14
C LEU A 48 -19.70 -3.57 9.02
N GLY A 49 -18.64 -4.30 9.35
CA GLY A 49 -17.78 -4.99 8.38
C GLY A 49 -17.14 -4.04 7.37
N LEU A 50 -16.81 -2.81 7.77
CA LEU A 50 -16.17 -1.84 6.89
C LEU A 50 -14.76 -2.29 6.52
N ASP A 51 -14.31 -1.85 5.36
CA ASP A 51 -12.95 -2.12 4.91
C ASP A 51 -11.93 -1.19 5.59
N LEU A 52 -10.65 -1.57 5.49
CA LEU A 52 -9.57 -0.81 6.13
C LEU A 52 -9.42 0.61 5.55
N ILE A 53 -9.82 0.84 4.30
CA ILE A 53 -9.80 2.17 3.69
C ILE A 53 -10.80 3.07 4.42
N SER A 54 -12.03 2.59 4.61
CA SER A 54 -13.06 3.31 5.36
C SER A 54 -12.63 3.61 6.79
N ASP A 55 -11.99 2.65 7.47
CA ASP A 55 -11.49 2.88 8.82
C ASP A 55 -10.32 3.86 8.86
N THR A 56 -9.41 3.80 7.88
CA THR A 56 -8.31 4.77 7.75
C THR A 56 -8.81 6.19 7.49
N LEU A 57 -9.91 6.34 6.74
CA LEU A 57 -10.60 7.63 6.55
C LEU A 57 -11.20 8.15 7.87
N ILE A 58 -11.84 7.28 8.64
CA ILE A 58 -12.37 7.61 9.97
C ILE A 58 -11.23 8.06 10.89
N ALA A 59 -10.11 7.34 10.88
CA ALA A 59 -8.92 7.66 11.65
C ALA A 59 -8.33 9.04 11.28
N GLU A 60 -8.27 9.41 10.00
CA GLU A 60 -7.82 10.77 9.60
C GLU A 60 -8.70 11.87 10.19
N GLU A 61 -10.02 11.73 10.08
CA GLU A 61 -10.96 12.72 10.64
C GLU A 61 -10.85 12.80 12.17
N LEU A 62 -10.73 11.66 12.87
CA LEU A 62 -10.51 11.64 14.32
C LEU A 62 -9.17 12.29 14.71
N GLY A 63 -8.13 12.08 13.90
CA GLY A 63 -6.81 12.68 14.06
C GLY A 63 -6.84 14.21 13.96
N TYR A 64 -7.66 14.74 13.04
CA TYR A 64 -7.91 16.18 12.90
C TYR A 64 -8.57 16.79 14.15
N GLY A 65 -9.49 16.04 14.76
CA GLY A 65 -10.17 16.45 15.98
C GLY A 65 -9.29 16.42 17.22
N CYS A 66 -8.92 15.21 17.63
CA CYS A 66 -8.07 14.95 18.79
C CYS A 66 -7.49 13.55 18.71
N THR A 67 -6.18 13.44 18.48
CA THR A 67 -5.52 12.14 18.36
C THR A 67 -5.59 11.30 19.63
N ALA A 68 -5.79 11.88 20.82
CA ALA A 68 -6.05 11.10 22.04
C ALA A 68 -7.36 10.30 21.94
N VAL A 69 -8.44 10.91 21.43
CA VAL A 69 -9.73 10.23 21.20
C VAL A 69 -9.58 9.19 20.10
N GLY A 70 -8.94 9.56 18.99
CA GLY A 70 -8.67 8.62 17.91
C GLY A 70 -7.83 7.42 18.35
N THR A 71 -6.82 7.62 19.20
CA THR A 71 -5.99 6.54 19.76
C THR A 71 -6.77 5.64 20.72
N ILE A 72 -7.74 6.15 21.47
CA ILE A 72 -8.60 5.31 22.32
C ILE A 72 -9.43 4.35 21.46
N LEU A 73 -10.04 4.83 20.38
CA LEU A 73 -10.84 4.01 19.48
C LEU A 73 -9.95 3.00 18.72
N LEU A 74 -8.87 3.47 18.10
CA LEU A 74 -7.94 2.63 17.34
C LEU A 74 -7.28 1.55 18.21
N ALA A 75 -7.06 1.80 19.50
CA ALA A 75 -6.51 0.77 20.39
C ALA A 75 -7.45 -0.43 20.58
N SER A 76 -8.77 -0.23 20.47
CA SER A 76 -9.74 -1.33 20.41
C SER A 76 -9.61 -2.07 19.07
N ASP A 77 -9.56 -1.36 17.94
CA ASP A 77 -9.35 -1.98 16.62
C ASP A 77 -8.03 -2.79 16.58
N LEU A 78 -6.98 -2.31 17.24
CA LEU A 78 -5.70 -3.00 17.38
C LEU A 78 -5.83 -4.32 18.17
N ALA A 79 -6.67 -4.36 19.20
CA ALA A 79 -6.94 -5.57 19.97
C ALA A 79 -7.89 -6.53 19.25
N GLU A 80 -8.83 -6.01 18.46
CA GLU A 80 -9.83 -6.76 17.69
C GLU A 80 -9.21 -7.43 16.45
N THR A 81 -8.31 -6.73 15.77
CA THR A 81 -7.63 -7.20 14.56
C THR A 81 -7.04 -8.62 14.67
N PRO A 82 -6.28 -9.00 15.72
CA PRO A 82 -5.78 -10.37 15.84
C PRO A 82 -6.88 -11.43 16.00
N LEU A 83 -8.02 -11.09 16.63
CA LEU A 83 -9.20 -11.96 16.72
C LEU A 83 -9.83 -12.13 15.33
N ILE A 84 -9.95 -11.04 14.57
CA ILE A 84 -10.48 -11.07 13.19
C ILE A 84 -9.57 -11.92 12.27
N ILE A 85 -8.25 -11.83 12.45
CA ILE A 85 -7.27 -12.56 11.63
C ILE A 85 -7.21 -14.06 11.98
N ALA A 86 -7.24 -14.41 13.26
CA ALA A 86 -6.86 -15.76 13.72
C ALA A 86 -7.68 -16.30 14.90
N GLY A 87 -8.68 -15.57 15.39
CA GLY A 87 -9.58 -16.05 16.45
C GLY A 87 -10.49 -17.17 15.95
N SER A 88 -10.85 -18.10 16.84
CA SER A 88 -11.93 -19.07 16.56
C SER A 88 -13.29 -18.36 16.45
N ASP A 89 -14.28 -18.99 15.83
CA ASP A 89 -15.64 -18.43 15.77
C ASP A 89 -16.24 -18.22 17.17
N GLU A 90 -15.92 -19.09 18.14
CA GLU A 90 -16.31 -18.92 19.55
C GLU A 90 -15.69 -17.66 20.18
N ILE A 91 -14.38 -17.43 20.00
CA ILE A 91 -13.71 -16.22 20.49
C ILE A 91 -14.27 -14.98 19.81
N GLN A 92 -14.33 -14.97 18.48
CA GLN A 92 -14.80 -13.82 17.73
C GLN A 92 -16.24 -13.47 18.10
N LYS A 93 -17.14 -14.46 18.18
CA LYS A 93 -18.51 -14.25 18.63
C LYS A 93 -18.59 -13.74 20.06
N LYS A 94 -17.80 -14.30 20.99
CA LYS A 94 -17.82 -13.89 22.40
C LYS A 94 -17.34 -12.45 22.58
N TYR A 95 -16.19 -12.09 22.00
CA TYR A 95 -15.53 -10.82 22.31
C TYR A 95 -15.87 -9.69 21.33
N LEU A 96 -16.01 -9.97 20.04
CA LEU A 96 -16.32 -8.90 19.07
C LEU A 96 -17.78 -8.43 19.21
N SER A 97 -18.73 -9.34 19.41
CA SER A 97 -20.15 -8.93 19.56
C SER A 97 -20.35 -8.02 20.79
N ARG A 98 -19.62 -8.25 21.89
CA ARG A 98 -19.67 -7.39 23.09
C ARG A 98 -19.29 -5.95 22.80
N MET A 99 -18.32 -5.74 21.91
CA MET A 99 -17.86 -4.41 21.49
C MET A 99 -18.91 -3.68 20.65
N ILE A 100 -19.90 -4.40 20.10
CA ILE A 100 -21.03 -3.82 19.35
C ILE A 100 -22.23 -3.58 20.27
N ASP A 101 -22.46 -4.50 21.21
CA ASP A 101 -23.61 -4.43 22.11
C ASP A 101 -23.48 -3.27 23.11
N GLU A 102 -22.27 -3.01 23.60
CA GLU A 102 -21.97 -2.01 24.62
C GLU A 102 -20.75 -1.17 24.21
N PRO A 103 -20.66 0.11 24.63
CA PRO A 103 -19.53 0.98 24.33
C PRO A 103 -18.30 0.60 25.17
N LEU A 104 -17.74 -0.58 24.92
CA LEU A 104 -16.56 -1.11 25.58
C LEU A 104 -15.29 -0.67 24.86
N VAL A 105 -14.15 -0.80 25.54
CA VAL A 105 -12.83 -0.61 24.93
C VAL A 105 -11.98 -1.86 25.18
N ALA A 106 -11.03 -2.13 24.30
CA ALA A 106 -10.10 -3.24 24.43
C ALA A 106 -8.64 -2.76 24.36
N SER A 107 -7.71 -3.66 24.71
CA SER A 107 -6.28 -3.34 24.80
C SER A 107 -5.40 -4.43 24.19
N TYR A 108 -4.26 -4.01 23.63
CA TYR A 108 -3.26 -4.87 23.00
C TYR A 108 -1.97 -4.93 23.83
N CYS A 109 -1.73 -6.06 24.49
CA CYS A 109 -0.64 -6.31 25.41
C CYS A 109 0.52 -7.07 24.78
N VAL A 110 1.45 -6.33 24.17
CA VAL A 110 2.72 -6.87 23.64
C VAL A 110 3.93 -6.33 24.39
N THR A 111 4.09 -5.01 24.40
CA THR A 111 5.28 -4.32 24.94
C THR A 111 5.48 -4.59 26.43
N GLU A 112 6.74 -4.72 26.81
CA GLU A 112 7.21 -4.95 28.17
C GLU A 112 8.25 -3.90 28.55
N PRO A 113 8.54 -3.68 29.85
CA PRO A 113 9.58 -2.75 30.28
C PRO A 113 10.95 -3.02 29.62
N GLY A 114 11.28 -4.29 29.38
CA GLY A 114 12.53 -4.71 28.73
C GLY A 114 12.45 -4.98 27.23
N ALA A 115 11.27 -4.89 26.61
CA ALA A 115 11.07 -5.27 25.21
C ALA A 115 9.94 -4.47 24.53
N GLY A 116 10.31 -3.56 23.64
CA GLY A 116 9.37 -2.78 22.81
C GLY A 116 9.58 -3.03 21.32
N SER A 117 10.60 -2.38 20.75
CA SER A 117 10.99 -2.59 19.34
C SER A 117 11.39 -4.04 19.05
N ASP A 118 12.10 -4.68 19.98
CA ASP A 118 12.43 -6.11 19.90
C ASP A 118 11.34 -6.96 20.56
N VAL A 119 10.22 -7.14 19.85
CA VAL A 119 9.09 -7.96 20.31
C VAL A 119 9.54 -9.41 20.60
N SER A 120 10.58 -9.90 19.92
CA SER A 120 11.09 -11.27 20.13
C SER A 120 11.79 -11.45 21.48
N ALA A 121 12.13 -10.36 22.17
CA ALA A 121 12.67 -10.37 23.52
C ALA A 121 11.61 -10.39 24.64
N THR A 122 10.31 -10.43 24.29
CA THR A 122 9.20 -10.54 25.26
C THR A 122 9.40 -11.74 26.21
N ARG A 123 9.14 -11.54 27.51
CA ARG A 123 9.39 -12.49 28.61
C ARG A 123 8.15 -12.91 29.39
N THR A 124 7.00 -12.25 29.23
CA THR A 124 5.73 -12.71 29.82
C THR A 124 5.49 -14.15 29.39
N LYS A 125 5.33 -15.07 30.34
CA LYS A 125 5.24 -16.51 30.08
C LYS A 125 3.80 -16.97 30.11
N SER A 126 3.51 -18.03 29.35
CA SER A 126 2.28 -18.82 29.50
C SER A 126 2.63 -20.30 29.62
N GLU A 127 2.26 -20.93 30.73
CA GLU A 127 2.49 -22.35 30.98
C GLU A 127 1.16 -23.11 30.90
N LYS A 128 1.10 -24.19 30.11
CA LYS A 128 -0.10 -25.02 30.02
C LYS A 128 -0.27 -25.86 31.28
N LYS A 129 -1.42 -25.76 31.95
CA LYS A 129 -1.81 -26.60 33.09
C LYS A 129 -3.21 -27.17 32.85
N GLY A 130 -3.26 -28.42 32.39
CA GLY A 130 -4.52 -29.07 32.03
C GLY A 130 -5.16 -28.41 30.80
N ASP A 131 -6.39 -27.92 30.98
CA ASP A 131 -7.20 -27.20 29.99
C ASP A 131 -7.05 -25.67 30.07
N GLU A 132 -6.16 -25.17 30.93
CA GLU A 132 -5.86 -23.75 31.10
C GLU A 132 -4.38 -23.44 30.85
N TYR A 133 -4.08 -22.14 30.73
CA TYR A 133 -2.75 -21.57 30.74
C TYR A 133 -2.60 -20.62 31.91
N ILE A 134 -1.46 -20.65 32.57
CA ILE A 134 -1.08 -19.70 33.62
C ILE A 134 -0.17 -18.65 33.01
N ILE A 135 -0.60 -17.39 33.03
CA ILE A 135 0.15 -16.26 32.50
C ILE A 135 0.83 -15.50 33.64
N ASN A 136 2.15 -15.27 33.48
CA ASN A 136 2.96 -14.52 34.43
C ASN A 136 3.86 -13.51 33.70
N GLY A 137 3.78 -12.23 34.07
CA GLY A 137 4.63 -11.18 33.51
C GLY A 137 4.06 -9.78 33.69
N THR A 138 4.73 -8.80 33.10
CA THR A 138 4.31 -7.41 33.14
C THR A 138 4.45 -6.77 31.78
N LYS A 139 3.36 -6.17 31.32
CA LYS A 139 3.25 -5.40 30.09
C LYS A 139 3.31 -3.92 30.42
N MET A 140 3.78 -3.11 29.48
CA MET A 140 4.02 -1.68 29.68
C MET A 140 3.56 -0.86 28.48
N TRP A 141 3.13 0.37 28.75
CA TRP A 141 2.62 1.32 27.77
C TRP A 141 1.33 0.86 27.07
N ILE A 142 0.44 0.21 27.83
CA ILE A 142 -0.79 -0.37 27.28
C ILE A 142 -1.89 0.69 27.22
N THR A 143 -2.22 1.11 26.00
CA THR A 143 -3.35 2.00 25.71
C THR A 143 -4.67 1.34 26.12
N ASN A 144 -5.58 2.10 26.71
CA ASN A 144 -6.86 1.67 27.31
C ASN A 144 -6.71 0.74 28.53
N GLY A 145 -5.50 0.47 29.03
CA GLY A 145 -5.26 -0.58 30.01
C GLY A 145 -6.03 -0.42 31.34
N GLY A 146 -6.39 0.81 31.69
CA GLY A 146 -7.21 1.13 32.86
C GLY A 146 -8.70 0.85 32.69
N TYR A 147 -9.19 0.78 31.44
CA TYR A 147 -10.63 0.68 31.12
C TYR A 147 -11.01 -0.50 30.23
N ALA A 148 -10.04 -1.25 29.70
CA ALA A 148 -10.30 -2.35 28.79
C ALA A 148 -11.18 -3.45 29.40
N ASP A 149 -12.19 -3.90 28.65
CA ASP A 149 -13.03 -5.05 28.98
C ASP A 149 -12.27 -6.37 28.79
N TRP A 150 -11.37 -6.41 27.81
CA TRP A 150 -10.52 -7.56 27.55
C TRP A 150 -9.20 -7.14 26.88
N PHE A 151 -8.22 -8.03 26.95
CA PHE A 151 -6.87 -7.83 26.46
C PHE A 151 -6.49 -8.90 25.44
N PHE A 152 -5.95 -8.51 24.29
CA PHE A 152 -5.06 -9.38 23.53
C PHE A 152 -3.71 -9.45 24.27
N VAL A 153 -3.19 -10.64 24.56
CA VAL A 153 -1.92 -10.82 25.28
C VAL A 153 -0.99 -11.74 24.52
N LEU A 154 0.20 -11.23 24.16
CA LEU A 154 1.29 -12.03 23.59
C LEU A 154 2.20 -12.55 24.70
N THR A 155 2.36 -13.88 24.76
CA THR A 155 3.18 -14.56 25.75
C THR A 155 4.21 -15.46 25.09
N ARG A 156 5.33 -15.68 25.75
CA ARG A 156 6.30 -16.72 25.41
C ARG A 156 5.81 -18.05 26.00
N SER A 157 5.43 -18.97 25.11
CA SER A 157 4.96 -20.31 25.49
C SER A 157 6.06 -21.36 25.38
N ASP A 158 7.08 -21.14 24.54
CA ASP A 158 8.24 -22.02 24.45
C ASP A 158 9.36 -21.55 25.40
N PRO A 159 9.73 -22.36 26.42
CA PRO A 159 10.77 -22.00 27.36
C PRO A 159 12.18 -22.05 26.75
N ASP A 160 12.40 -22.70 25.60
CA ASP A 160 13.71 -22.77 24.98
C ASP A 160 14.13 -21.37 24.48
N PRO A 161 15.24 -20.79 24.98
CA PRO A 161 15.74 -19.50 24.50
C PRO A 161 16.16 -19.53 23.02
N LYS A 162 16.43 -20.71 22.45
CA LYS A 162 16.79 -20.91 21.05
C LYS A 162 15.59 -21.08 20.12
N ALA A 163 14.39 -21.22 20.67
CA ALA A 163 13.17 -21.30 19.86
C ALA A 163 13.04 -20.04 18.99
N SER A 164 12.81 -20.24 17.69
CA SER A 164 12.66 -19.13 16.76
C SER A 164 11.43 -18.29 17.11
N ALA A 165 11.49 -16.99 16.87
CA ALA A 165 10.39 -16.07 17.19
C ALA A 165 9.05 -16.51 16.55
N GLY A 166 9.09 -17.09 15.35
CA GLY A 166 7.89 -17.61 14.67
C GLY A 166 7.25 -18.86 15.30
N LYS A 167 7.82 -19.43 16.36
CA LYS A 167 7.30 -20.61 17.08
C LYS A 167 7.25 -20.42 18.60
N ALA A 168 7.97 -19.45 19.15
CA ALA A 168 8.15 -19.31 20.59
C ALA A 168 6.97 -18.68 21.34
N PHE A 169 6.04 -18.04 20.63
CA PHE A 169 5.01 -17.19 21.23
C PHE A 169 3.59 -17.68 20.95
N THR A 170 2.72 -17.58 21.94
CA THR A 170 1.28 -17.85 21.80
C THR A 170 0.51 -16.59 22.19
N ALA A 171 -0.64 -16.39 21.56
CA ALA A 171 -1.50 -15.25 21.82
C ALA A 171 -2.80 -15.71 22.50
N PHE A 172 -3.30 -14.89 23.42
CA PHE A 172 -4.53 -15.16 24.17
C PHE A 172 -5.42 -13.92 24.20
N VAL A 173 -6.73 -14.15 24.32
CA VAL A 173 -7.67 -13.13 24.80
C VAL A 173 -7.92 -13.36 26.30
N VAL A 174 -7.75 -12.31 27.10
CA VAL A 174 -7.87 -12.35 28.56
C VAL A 174 -8.94 -11.35 29.00
N ASP A 175 -9.96 -11.83 29.72
CA ASP A 175 -11.01 -10.98 30.30
C ASP A 175 -10.36 -9.96 31.27
N GLY A 176 -10.81 -8.71 31.25
CA GLY A 176 -10.13 -7.59 31.92
C GLY A 176 -10.27 -7.57 33.44
N ASP A 177 -11.15 -8.42 33.97
CA ASP A 177 -11.39 -8.69 35.39
C ASP A 177 -10.83 -10.04 35.85
N ALA A 178 -10.03 -10.71 35.01
CA ALA A 178 -9.45 -12.00 35.33
C ALA A 178 -8.65 -11.96 36.66
N PRO A 179 -8.88 -12.90 37.60
CA PRO A 179 -8.13 -12.96 38.85
C PRO A 179 -6.62 -13.04 38.61
N GLY A 180 -5.86 -12.21 39.33
CA GLY A 180 -4.40 -12.08 39.17
C GLY A 180 -3.96 -10.99 38.18
N LEU A 181 -4.88 -10.40 37.42
CA LEU A 181 -4.61 -9.24 36.58
C LEU A 181 -4.68 -7.97 37.44
N SER A 182 -3.62 -7.15 37.39
CA SER A 182 -3.59 -5.85 38.04
C SER A 182 -3.26 -4.72 37.07
N ARG A 183 -3.98 -3.61 37.22
CA ARG A 183 -3.84 -2.40 36.40
C ARG A 183 -2.98 -1.40 37.17
N GLY A 184 -1.86 -0.97 36.58
CA GLY A 184 -0.97 0.02 37.16
C GLY A 184 -1.60 1.42 37.27
N LYS A 185 -0.81 2.41 37.70
CA LYS A 185 -1.22 3.82 37.64
C LYS A 185 -1.37 4.29 36.19
N LYS A 186 -2.14 5.35 35.96
CA LYS A 186 -2.13 6.09 34.70
C LYS A 186 -0.77 6.78 34.54
N GLU A 187 -0.09 6.55 33.42
CA GLU A 187 1.17 7.22 33.09
C GLU A 187 0.92 8.65 32.57
N LEU A 188 1.79 9.58 32.97
CA LEU A 188 1.70 10.99 32.61
C LEU A 188 2.65 11.28 31.44
N ASN A 189 2.14 11.13 30.21
CA ASN A 189 2.89 11.33 28.98
C ASN A 189 2.85 12.79 28.50
N MET A 190 3.75 13.14 27.58
CA MET A 190 3.85 14.48 27.00
C MET A 190 2.58 14.88 26.22
N GLY A 191 2.11 14.00 25.33
CA GLY A 191 0.95 14.20 24.48
C GLY A 191 -0.06 13.07 24.62
N GLN A 192 -1.18 13.21 23.94
CA GLN A 192 -2.35 12.32 24.00
C GLN A 192 -2.83 12.09 25.44
N ARG A 193 -2.78 13.13 26.29
CA ARG A 193 -2.94 13.01 27.76
C ARG A 193 -4.29 12.45 28.21
N ALA A 194 -5.34 12.62 27.39
CA ALA A 194 -6.67 12.05 27.62
C ALA A 194 -6.72 10.53 27.41
N SER A 195 -5.81 9.97 26.60
CA SER A 195 -5.64 8.53 26.44
C SER A 195 -5.18 7.90 27.75
N ASP A 196 -5.70 6.72 28.08
CA ASP A 196 -5.24 5.95 29.22
C ASP A 196 -4.08 5.03 28.79
N THR A 197 -2.97 5.08 29.52
CA THR A 197 -1.78 4.27 29.25
C THR A 197 -1.21 3.77 30.56
N ARG A 198 -1.02 2.45 30.70
CA ARG A 198 -0.65 1.82 31.98
C ARG A 198 0.30 0.64 31.82
N ALA A 199 0.92 0.26 32.93
CA ALA A 199 1.43 -1.10 33.11
C ALA A 199 0.27 -2.06 33.39
N ILE A 200 0.35 -3.29 32.89
CA ILE A 200 -0.59 -4.37 33.19
C ILE A 200 0.23 -5.57 33.66
N THR A 201 -0.03 -6.03 34.88
CA THR A 201 0.70 -7.15 35.49
C THR A 201 -0.22 -8.36 35.58
N PHE A 202 0.32 -9.51 35.21
CA PHE A 202 -0.33 -10.82 35.27
C PHE A 202 0.42 -11.65 36.31
N GLU A 203 -0.24 -11.98 37.42
CA GLU A 203 0.27 -12.85 38.48
C GLU A 203 -0.61 -14.09 38.57
N ASP A 204 -0.08 -15.21 38.08
CA ASP A 204 -0.78 -16.50 38.02
C ASP A 204 -2.19 -16.42 37.38
N VAL A 205 -2.35 -15.56 36.37
CA VAL A 205 -3.63 -15.37 35.68
C VAL A 205 -3.98 -16.63 34.91
N ARG A 206 -5.14 -17.21 35.22
CA ARG A 206 -5.64 -18.43 34.58
C ARG A 206 -6.46 -18.09 33.35
N VAL A 207 -6.08 -18.65 32.22
CA VAL A 207 -6.74 -18.41 30.93
C VAL A 207 -7.14 -19.75 30.31
N PRO A 208 -8.42 -19.99 30.01
CA PRO A 208 -8.85 -21.22 29.35
C PRO A 208 -8.11 -21.43 28.02
N ALA A 209 -7.73 -22.66 27.67
CA ALA A 209 -7.07 -22.97 26.40
C ALA A 209 -7.91 -22.56 25.18
N LYS A 210 -9.25 -22.53 25.32
CA LYS A 210 -10.17 -22.05 24.29
C LYS A 210 -10.11 -20.54 24.00
N ASN A 211 -9.43 -19.77 24.86
CA ASN A 211 -9.17 -18.34 24.64
C ASN A 211 -7.86 -18.09 23.87
N MET A 212 -7.18 -19.14 23.41
CA MET A 212 -6.00 -19.02 22.56
C MET A 212 -6.38 -18.52 21.16
N ILE A 213 -5.60 -17.58 20.63
CA ILE A 213 -5.79 -17.00 19.30
C ILE A 213 -4.78 -17.66 18.35
N GLY A 214 -5.27 -18.31 17.30
CA GLY A 214 -4.47 -19.15 16.41
C GLY A 214 -3.97 -20.43 17.05
N ALA A 215 -2.98 -21.08 16.42
CA ALA A 215 -2.36 -22.29 16.97
C ALA A 215 -1.21 -21.96 17.93
N PRO A 216 -0.81 -22.90 18.82
CA PRO A 216 0.36 -22.72 19.67
C PRO A 216 1.61 -22.35 18.86
N GLY A 217 2.32 -21.31 19.30
CA GLY A 217 3.53 -20.82 18.61
C GLY A 217 3.28 -19.80 17.50
N GLU A 218 2.03 -19.55 17.08
CA GLU A 218 1.72 -18.60 16.01
C GLU A 218 1.59 -17.14 16.48
N GLY A 219 1.66 -16.87 17.78
CA GLY A 219 1.38 -15.56 18.37
C GLY A 219 2.23 -14.43 17.77
N PHE A 220 3.52 -14.67 17.50
CA PHE A 220 4.39 -13.67 16.88
C PHE A 220 3.96 -13.32 15.46
N LYS A 221 3.58 -14.33 14.66
CA LYS A 221 3.10 -14.14 13.29
C LYS A 221 1.78 -13.36 13.28
N ILE A 222 0.88 -13.66 14.22
CA ILE A 222 -0.39 -12.94 14.38
C ILE A 222 -0.14 -11.48 14.74
N ALA A 223 0.77 -11.21 15.68
CA ALA A 223 1.17 -9.85 16.06
C ALA A 223 1.75 -9.07 14.86
N MET A 224 2.64 -9.67 14.06
CA MET A 224 3.20 -9.01 12.87
C MET A 224 2.14 -8.72 11.81
N LYS A 225 1.23 -9.68 11.54
CA LYS A 225 0.10 -9.47 10.62
C LYS A 225 -0.89 -8.41 11.10
N THR A 226 -1.03 -8.27 12.42
CA THR A 226 -1.87 -7.23 13.02
C THR A 226 -1.33 -5.85 12.66
N PHE A 227 -0.02 -5.63 12.82
CA PHE A 227 0.62 -4.36 12.49
C PHE A 227 0.45 -3.94 11.03
N ASP A 228 0.44 -4.90 10.11
CA ASP A 228 0.18 -4.63 8.69
C ASP A 228 -1.23 -4.07 8.46
N LYS A 229 -2.21 -4.43 9.29
CA LYS A 229 -3.57 -3.91 9.19
C LYS A 229 -3.80 -2.64 10.02
N THR A 230 -3.03 -2.39 11.07
CA THR A 230 -3.26 -1.26 11.98
C THR A 230 -2.42 -0.03 11.69
N ARG A 231 -1.22 -0.20 11.13
CA ARG A 231 -0.34 0.91 10.74
C ARG A 231 -0.96 1.91 9.77
N PRO A 232 -1.80 1.52 8.78
CA PRO A 232 -2.52 2.49 7.94
C PRO A 232 -3.43 3.41 8.75
N MET A 233 -4.14 2.91 9.75
CA MET A 233 -5.01 3.72 10.61
C MET A 233 -4.20 4.70 11.48
N VAL A 234 -3.05 4.25 11.99
CA VAL A 234 -2.12 5.12 12.74
C VAL A 234 -1.55 6.24 11.86
N ALA A 235 -1.24 5.92 10.59
CA ALA A 235 -0.84 6.91 9.59
C ALA A 235 -1.98 7.89 9.27
N GLY A 236 -3.23 7.41 9.26
CA GLY A 236 -4.45 8.21 9.18
C GLY A 236 -4.53 9.24 10.31
N LEU A 237 -4.43 8.81 11.57
CA LEU A 237 -4.42 9.72 12.73
C LEU A 237 -3.33 10.80 12.62
N ALA A 238 -2.12 10.42 12.19
CA ALA A 238 -1.00 11.36 12.02
C ALA A 238 -1.27 12.37 10.89
N THR A 239 -1.84 11.91 9.78
CA THR A 239 -2.22 12.73 8.63
C THR A 239 -3.32 13.72 9.02
N GLY A 240 -4.31 13.28 9.81
CA GLY A 240 -5.35 14.13 10.37
C GLY A 240 -4.80 15.24 11.26
N LEU A 241 -3.85 14.90 12.14
CA LEU A 241 -3.16 15.89 12.96
C LEU A 241 -2.40 16.91 12.08
N ALA A 242 -1.69 16.44 11.05
CA ALA A 242 -0.99 17.31 10.11
C ALA A 242 -1.95 18.27 9.38
N ALA A 243 -3.12 17.78 8.96
CA ALA A 243 -4.17 18.60 8.37
C ALA A 243 -4.66 19.68 9.34
N ARG A 244 -4.87 19.32 10.61
CA ARG A 244 -5.25 20.30 11.64
C ARG A 244 -4.17 21.36 11.86
N CYS A 245 -2.90 20.98 11.86
CA CYS A 245 -1.77 21.92 11.96
C CYS A 245 -1.79 22.93 10.82
N LEU A 246 -2.01 22.48 9.58
CA LEU A 246 -2.08 23.34 8.40
C LEU A 246 -3.26 24.30 8.46
N ASP A 247 -4.45 23.82 8.83
CA ASP A 247 -5.65 24.66 8.92
C ASP A 247 -5.50 25.76 9.97
N GLU A 248 -5.05 25.41 11.18
CA GLU A 248 -4.83 26.38 12.26
C GLU A 248 -3.76 27.41 11.87
N ALA A 249 -2.64 26.95 11.29
CA ALA A 249 -1.56 27.82 10.85
C ALA A 249 -2.00 28.76 9.72
N THR A 250 -2.74 28.25 8.73
CA THR A 250 -3.24 29.04 7.60
C THR A 250 -4.22 30.10 8.08
N LYS A 251 -5.19 29.71 8.92
CA LYS A 251 -6.16 30.65 9.50
C LYS A 251 -5.46 31.78 10.26
N TYR A 252 -4.54 31.42 11.15
CA TYR A 252 -3.80 32.42 11.92
C TYR A 252 -2.93 33.31 11.02
N ALA A 253 -2.32 32.74 9.97
CA ALA A 253 -1.47 33.49 9.07
C ALA A 253 -2.22 34.54 8.23
N LEU A 254 -3.50 34.29 7.93
CA LEU A 254 -4.38 35.22 7.23
C LEU A 254 -4.90 36.35 8.13
N GLU A 255 -5.05 36.08 9.44
CA GLU A 255 -5.57 37.04 10.42
C GLU A 255 -4.47 37.92 11.04
N ARG A 256 -3.34 37.31 11.43
CA ARG A 256 -2.25 37.99 12.15
C ARG A 256 -1.49 38.91 11.21
N LYS A 257 -1.26 40.17 11.63
CA LYS A 257 -0.47 41.15 10.87
C LYS A 257 0.87 41.47 11.55
N THR A 258 1.92 41.57 10.75
CA THR A 258 3.21 42.17 11.12
C THR A 258 3.75 42.97 9.94
N PHE A 259 4.52 44.02 10.20
CA PHE A 259 5.05 44.90 9.15
C PHE A 259 3.97 45.41 8.17
N GLY A 260 2.76 45.70 8.68
CA GLY A 260 1.66 46.29 7.91
C GLY A 260 0.78 45.32 7.10
N GLN A 261 1.09 44.02 7.05
CA GLN A 261 0.33 43.05 6.24
C GLN A 261 0.09 41.71 6.97
N PRO A 262 -0.91 40.91 6.55
CA PRO A 262 -1.06 39.54 7.04
C PRO A 262 0.23 38.74 6.89
N ILE A 263 0.58 37.92 7.88
CA ILE A 263 1.85 37.20 7.85
C ILE A 263 1.92 36.18 6.71
N ALA A 264 0.77 35.73 6.19
CA ALA A 264 0.69 34.91 4.98
C ALA A 264 1.29 35.58 3.72
N HIS A 265 1.45 36.91 3.71
CA HIS A 265 2.06 37.66 2.59
C HIS A 265 3.59 37.76 2.71
N HIS A 266 4.18 37.30 3.81
CA HIS A 266 5.63 37.18 3.92
C HIS A 266 6.07 35.87 3.29
N GLN A 267 6.87 35.93 2.23
CA GLN A 267 7.24 34.76 1.40
C GLN A 267 7.77 33.58 2.22
N ALA A 268 8.55 33.83 3.28
CA ALA A 268 9.05 32.76 4.17
C ALA A 268 7.92 31.98 4.86
N VAL A 269 6.83 32.64 5.26
CA VAL A 269 5.65 31.99 5.84
C VAL A 269 4.85 31.26 4.76
N SER A 270 4.69 31.87 3.57
CA SER A 270 3.98 31.23 2.46
C SER A 270 4.68 29.94 2.00
N PHE A 271 6.02 29.91 1.98
CA PHE A 271 6.80 28.70 1.68
C PHE A 271 6.60 27.61 2.74
N MET A 272 6.60 27.96 4.03
CA MET A 272 6.30 26.99 5.09
C MET A 272 4.90 26.38 4.92
N LEU A 273 3.89 27.20 4.61
CA LEU A 273 2.52 26.73 4.37
C LEU A 273 2.44 25.83 3.12
N ALA A 274 3.15 26.19 2.04
CA ALA A 274 3.23 25.38 0.83
C ALA A 274 3.86 24.01 1.10
N ASP A 275 4.98 23.96 1.84
CA ASP A 275 5.65 22.71 2.23
C ASP A 275 4.76 21.85 3.13
N MET A 276 4.05 22.46 4.07
CA MET A 276 3.08 21.75 4.92
C MET A 276 1.96 21.12 4.08
N ALA A 277 1.41 21.86 3.10
CA ALA A 277 0.37 21.36 2.20
C ALA A 277 0.86 20.22 1.31
N MET A 278 2.04 20.35 0.67
CA MET A 278 2.62 19.29 -0.15
C MET A 278 2.86 18.01 0.67
N ASN A 279 3.47 18.13 1.84
CA ASN A 279 3.73 16.97 2.70
C ASN A 279 2.44 16.31 3.20
N LEU A 280 1.40 17.10 3.49
CA LEU A 280 0.09 16.58 3.88
C LEU A 280 -0.53 15.73 2.76
N GLU A 281 -0.56 16.23 1.53
CA GLU A 281 -1.16 15.48 0.41
C GLU A 281 -0.36 14.20 0.11
N LEU A 282 0.97 14.26 0.14
CA LEU A 282 1.81 13.06 0.02
C LEU A 282 1.55 12.06 1.15
N SER A 283 1.33 12.55 2.38
CA SER A 283 1.01 11.72 3.54
C SER A 283 -0.33 11.02 3.39
N ARG A 284 -1.35 11.72 2.89
CA ARG A 284 -2.67 11.16 2.61
C ARG A 284 -2.60 10.08 1.52
N LEU A 285 -1.89 10.35 0.42
CA LEU A 285 -1.70 9.41 -0.68
C LEU A 285 -1.06 8.10 -0.22
N ILE A 286 0.08 8.16 0.50
CA ILE A 286 0.75 6.93 0.97
C ILE A 286 -0.08 6.19 2.02
N THR A 287 -0.81 6.91 2.87
CA THR A 287 -1.69 6.34 3.89
C THR A 287 -2.82 5.52 3.28
N TYR A 288 -3.56 6.09 2.33
CA TYR A 288 -4.64 5.38 1.65
C TYR A 288 -4.13 4.29 0.71
N ARG A 289 -2.98 4.51 0.06
CA ARG A 289 -2.32 3.45 -0.71
C ARG A 289 -2.05 2.24 0.17
N SER A 290 -1.53 2.46 1.38
CA SER A 290 -1.28 1.37 2.31
C SER A 290 -2.53 0.61 2.72
N ALA A 291 -3.62 1.31 3.05
CA ALA A 291 -4.89 0.66 3.40
C ALA A 291 -5.41 -0.20 2.25
N TRP A 292 -5.32 0.31 1.01
CA TRP A 292 -5.78 -0.39 -0.18
C TRP A 292 -4.93 -1.61 -0.56
N GLU A 293 -3.62 -1.58 -0.30
CA GLU A 293 -2.72 -2.73 -0.46
C GLU A 293 -3.04 -3.87 0.52
N VAL A 294 -3.55 -3.53 1.71
CA VAL A 294 -4.03 -4.51 2.67
C VAL A 294 -5.37 -5.12 2.23
N VAL A 295 -6.31 -4.30 1.77
CA VAL A 295 -7.65 -4.78 1.35
C VAL A 295 -7.56 -5.78 0.20
N ARG A 296 -6.64 -5.59 -0.75
CA ARG A 296 -6.41 -6.52 -1.88
C ARG A 296 -5.62 -7.79 -1.53
N GLY A 297 -5.02 -7.87 -0.33
CA GLY A 297 -4.17 -9.00 0.08
C GLY A 297 -2.77 -9.06 -0.56
N ALA A 298 -2.17 -7.93 -0.97
CA ALA A 298 -0.78 -7.89 -1.46
C ALA A 298 0.22 -7.83 -0.29
N THR A 299 1.53 -7.77 -0.55
CA THR A 299 2.55 -7.61 0.52
C THR A 299 2.33 -6.31 1.28
N THR A 300 1.81 -6.46 2.49
CA THR A 300 1.25 -5.35 3.27
C THR A 300 2.30 -4.55 4.04
N SER A 301 3.39 -5.20 4.49
CA SER A 301 4.31 -4.57 5.43
C SER A 301 5.09 -3.38 4.86
N TYR A 302 5.39 -3.36 3.56
CA TYR A 302 6.16 -2.27 2.96
C TYR A 302 5.41 -0.94 2.97
N TYR A 303 4.24 -0.90 2.32
CA TYR A 303 3.43 0.30 2.26
C TYR A 303 2.94 0.70 3.67
N SER A 304 2.63 -0.27 4.52
CA SER A 304 2.25 -0.01 5.92
C SER A 304 3.38 0.67 6.71
N SER A 305 4.62 0.23 6.52
CA SER A 305 5.77 0.83 7.18
C SER A 305 6.11 2.21 6.62
N MET A 306 6.03 2.37 5.29
CA MET A 306 6.24 3.67 4.63
C MET A 306 5.21 4.69 5.06
N ALA A 307 3.93 4.34 4.99
CA ALA A 307 2.83 5.22 5.37
C ALA A 307 2.98 5.69 6.82
N LYS A 308 3.17 4.74 7.75
CA LYS A 308 3.35 5.06 9.17
C LYS A 308 4.56 5.97 9.38
N CYS A 309 5.71 5.64 8.78
CA CYS A 309 6.93 6.43 8.93
C CYS A 309 6.78 7.85 8.37
N PHE A 310 6.29 7.97 7.14
CA PHE A 310 6.16 9.26 6.46
C PHE A 310 5.11 10.13 7.13
N ALA A 311 3.92 9.59 7.44
CA ALA A 311 2.87 10.34 8.12
C ALA A 311 3.30 10.80 9.51
N ALA A 312 4.03 9.96 10.27
CA ALA A 312 4.56 10.34 11.58
C ALA A 312 5.58 11.49 11.49
N ASP A 313 6.51 11.41 10.55
CA ASP A 313 7.54 12.44 10.35
C ASP A 313 6.89 13.76 9.85
N THR A 314 5.94 13.67 8.92
CA THR A 314 5.13 14.80 8.41
C THR A 314 4.32 15.47 9.52
N ALA A 315 3.64 14.70 10.37
CA ALA A 315 2.86 15.24 11.48
C ALA A 315 3.72 16.04 12.47
N ASN A 316 4.93 15.54 12.78
CA ASN A 316 5.86 16.24 13.67
C ASN A 316 6.36 17.56 13.05
N LEU A 317 6.72 17.53 11.76
CA LEU A 317 7.17 18.72 11.05
C LEU A 317 6.06 19.76 10.91
N ALA A 318 4.84 19.33 10.55
CA ALA A 318 3.69 20.21 10.45
C ALA A 318 3.35 20.86 11.80
N ALA A 319 3.40 20.09 12.90
CA ALA A 319 3.09 20.62 14.21
C ALA A 319 4.12 21.64 14.72
N THR A 320 5.43 21.39 14.54
CA THR A 320 6.45 22.38 14.90
C THR A 320 6.36 23.64 14.04
N ASN A 321 6.04 23.51 12.75
CA ASN A 321 5.86 24.65 11.86
C ASN A 321 4.61 25.46 12.21
N ALA A 322 3.51 24.80 12.60
CA ALA A 322 2.31 25.47 13.06
C ALA A 322 2.58 26.30 14.33
N VAL A 323 3.30 25.75 15.32
CA VAL A 323 3.76 26.50 16.49
C VAL A 323 4.60 27.71 16.07
N GLN A 324 5.54 27.53 15.14
CA GLN A 324 6.43 28.58 14.64
C GLN A 324 5.65 29.72 13.96
N ILE A 325 4.64 29.41 13.15
CA ILE A 325 3.79 30.40 12.46
C ILE A 325 2.96 31.22 13.46
N PHE A 326 2.51 30.60 14.56
CA PHE A 326 1.84 31.33 15.63
C PHE A 326 2.79 32.23 16.46
N GLY A 327 4.10 31.96 16.43
CA GLY A 327 5.11 32.66 17.22
C GLY A 327 4.91 32.44 18.71
N GLY A 328 5.03 33.50 19.53
CA GLY A 328 4.86 33.40 20.99
C GLY A 328 3.50 32.83 21.42
N ASN A 329 2.44 33.09 20.66
CA ASN A 329 1.11 32.51 20.91
C ASN A 329 1.10 30.99 20.71
N GLY A 330 1.90 30.47 19.79
CA GLY A 330 1.98 29.04 19.51
C GLY A 330 2.62 28.23 20.63
N PHE A 331 3.38 28.88 21.51
CA PHE A 331 3.97 28.28 22.69
C PHE A 331 3.05 28.36 23.92
N ASN A 332 1.91 29.03 23.81
CA ASN A 332 0.97 29.24 24.90
C ASN A 332 -0.20 28.24 24.82
N SER A 333 -0.62 27.71 25.97
CA SER A 333 -1.65 26.67 26.07
C SER A 333 -3.09 27.14 25.79
N GLU A 334 -3.32 28.45 25.61
CA GLU A 334 -4.60 28.97 25.15
C GLU A 334 -4.80 28.76 23.63
N TYR A 335 -3.72 28.44 22.90
CA TYR A 335 -3.75 28.16 21.47
C TYR A 335 -3.58 26.66 21.18
N PRO A 336 -4.21 26.13 20.11
CA PRO A 336 -4.32 24.68 19.92
C PRO A 336 -3.00 24.01 19.49
N VAL A 337 -2.07 24.76 18.88
CA VAL A 337 -0.93 24.17 18.16
C VAL A 337 0.14 23.55 19.05
N GLU A 338 0.28 24.00 20.31
CA GLU A 338 1.22 23.38 21.26
C GLU A 338 0.80 21.94 21.61
N LYS A 339 -0.50 21.71 21.77
CA LYS A 339 -1.06 20.38 21.99
C LYS A 339 -0.79 19.48 20.79
N LEU A 340 -1.00 19.98 19.57
CA LEU A 340 -0.72 19.22 18.35
C LEU A 340 0.75 18.81 18.27
N MET A 341 1.68 19.68 18.69
CA MET A 341 3.11 19.36 18.74
C MET A 341 3.44 18.26 19.75
N ARG A 342 2.86 18.33 20.96
CA ARG A 342 3.02 17.28 21.97
C ARG A 342 2.44 15.94 21.50
N ASP A 343 1.25 15.98 20.92
CA ASP A 343 0.54 14.80 20.42
C ASP A 343 1.26 14.16 19.23
N ALA A 344 1.83 14.95 18.32
CA ALA A 344 2.50 14.44 17.12
C ALA A 344 3.67 13.50 17.43
N LYS A 345 4.38 13.73 18.53
CA LYS A 345 5.64 13.02 18.81
C LYS A 345 5.48 11.51 18.96
N ILE A 346 4.35 11.07 19.50
CA ILE A 346 4.12 9.64 19.76
C ILE A 346 4.03 8.83 18.47
N PHE A 347 3.61 9.43 17.35
CA PHE A 347 3.54 8.77 16.05
C PHE A 347 4.91 8.29 15.56
N GLN A 348 6.02 8.87 16.00
CA GLN A 348 7.36 8.39 15.65
C GLN A 348 7.84 7.23 16.53
N ILE A 349 7.06 6.83 17.55
CA ILE A 349 7.49 5.92 18.62
C ILE A 349 6.64 4.65 18.64
N TYR A 350 5.33 4.76 18.92
CA TYR A 350 4.47 3.58 19.07
C TYR A 350 4.19 2.89 17.74
N GLU A 351 3.60 1.69 17.75
CA GLU A 351 3.26 0.95 16.52
C GLU A 351 4.47 0.72 15.59
N GLY A 352 5.65 0.58 16.22
CA GLY A 352 6.97 0.48 15.58
C GLY A 352 7.61 1.85 15.34
N THR A 353 8.76 2.11 15.96
CA THR A 353 9.44 3.41 15.87
C THR A 353 9.81 3.79 14.44
N SER A 354 10.03 5.07 14.17
CA SER A 354 10.52 5.56 12.88
C SER A 354 11.78 4.81 12.40
N GLN A 355 12.64 4.33 13.31
CA GLN A 355 13.80 3.49 12.98
C GLN A 355 13.38 2.08 12.57
N ILE A 356 12.46 1.44 13.31
CA ILE A 356 11.95 0.11 12.97
C ILE A 356 11.20 0.11 11.63
N GLN A 357 10.42 1.15 11.33
CA GLN A 357 9.75 1.23 10.02
C GLN A 357 10.75 1.29 8.86
N ARG A 358 11.89 1.97 9.05
CA ARG A 358 12.98 2.01 8.07
C ARG A 358 13.70 0.65 7.92
N LEU A 359 13.53 -0.29 8.85
CA LEU A 359 14.07 -1.65 8.75
C LEU A 359 13.18 -2.60 7.95
N CYS A 360 12.04 -2.17 7.39
CA CYS A 360 11.22 -3.06 6.58
C CYS A 360 11.93 -3.42 5.25
N ASP A 361 12.48 -4.63 5.18
CA ASP A 361 13.50 -5.04 4.19
C ASP A 361 12.93 -5.64 2.89
N GLY A 362 11.62 -5.88 2.81
CA GLY A 362 11.00 -6.61 1.68
C GLY A 362 11.30 -6.03 0.29
N LEU A 363 11.18 -4.71 0.09
CA LEU A 363 11.61 -4.05 -1.15
C LEU A 363 13.07 -3.65 -1.18
N LYS A 364 13.77 -3.62 -0.03
CA LYS A 364 15.20 -3.34 -0.01
C LYS A 364 15.98 -4.46 -0.67
N GLU A 365 15.61 -5.72 -0.46
CA GLU A 365 16.31 -6.84 -1.08
C GLU A 365 16.06 -6.89 -2.60
N LEU A 366 14.83 -6.60 -3.05
CA LEU A 366 14.54 -6.45 -4.48
C LEU A 366 15.34 -5.29 -5.11
N ARG A 367 15.33 -4.11 -4.48
CA ARG A 367 16.15 -2.96 -4.93
C ARG A 367 17.64 -3.27 -4.87
N LYS A 368 18.15 -3.94 -3.83
CA LYS A 368 19.56 -4.34 -3.75
C LYS A 368 19.94 -5.29 -4.89
N LYS A 369 19.07 -6.26 -5.19
CA LYS A 369 19.28 -7.22 -6.29
C LYS A 369 19.27 -6.50 -7.64
N ALA A 370 18.26 -5.67 -7.91
CA ALA A 370 18.18 -4.87 -9.14
C ALA A 370 19.38 -3.93 -9.30
N ARG A 371 19.78 -3.20 -8.25
CA ARG A 371 20.97 -2.33 -8.24
C ARG A 371 22.27 -3.08 -8.47
N LYS A 372 22.39 -4.26 -7.87
CA LYS A 372 23.56 -5.12 -8.05
C LYS A 372 23.64 -5.58 -9.50
N PHE A 373 22.55 -6.08 -10.05
CA PHE A 373 22.44 -6.45 -11.46
C PHE A 373 22.79 -5.29 -12.39
N CYS A 374 22.26 -4.08 -12.15
CA CYS A 374 22.58 -2.90 -12.96
C CYS A 374 24.09 -2.58 -12.95
N ARG A 375 24.71 -2.56 -11.77
CA ARG A 375 26.14 -2.26 -11.63
C ARG A 375 27.04 -3.32 -12.26
N GLU A 376 26.68 -4.59 -12.15
CA GLU A 376 27.52 -5.70 -12.57
C GLU A 376 27.31 -6.08 -14.04
N GLU A 377 26.09 -5.93 -14.56
CA GLU A 377 25.71 -6.45 -15.88
C GLU A 377 25.38 -5.37 -16.89
N VAL A 378 24.75 -4.27 -16.46
CA VAL A 378 24.20 -3.26 -17.37
C VAL A 378 25.21 -2.15 -17.61
N MET A 379 25.66 -1.47 -16.54
CA MET A 379 26.57 -0.33 -16.62
C MET A 379 27.89 -0.64 -17.37
N PRO A 380 28.53 -1.82 -17.21
CA PRO A 380 29.77 -2.12 -17.92
C PRO A 380 29.60 -2.33 -19.44
N LYS A 381 28.38 -2.66 -19.90
CA LYS A 381 28.09 -3.04 -21.29
C LYS A 381 27.21 -2.03 -22.01
N ALA A 382 26.56 -1.14 -21.27
CA ALA A 382 25.65 -0.11 -21.76
C ALA A 382 26.23 0.69 -22.93
N ALA A 383 27.40 1.29 -22.74
CA ALA A 383 28.06 2.10 -23.77
C ALA A 383 28.32 1.30 -25.06
N TYR A 384 28.71 0.02 -24.94
CA TYR A 384 28.92 -0.85 -26.09
C TYR A 384 27.63 -1.08 -26.88
N HIS A 385 26.53 -1.43 -26.21
CA HIS A 385 25.25 -1.66 -26.87
C HIS A 385 24.65 -0.37 -27.45
N ASP A 386 24.89 0.78 -26.81
CA ASP A 386 24.47 2.08 -27.33
C ASP A 386 25.31 2.52 -28.55
N GLU A 387 26.62 2.25 -28.55
CA GLU A 387 27.48 2.62 -29.69
C GLU A 387 27.30 1.68 -30.90
N THR A 388 27.17 0.38 -30.65
CA THR A 388 27.07 -0.63 -31.73
C THR A 388 25.64 -0.83 -32.23
N GLY A 389 24.65 -0.51 -31.40
CA GLY A 389 23.26 -0.88 -31.62
C GLY A 389 23.03 -2.39 -31.56
N GLU A 390 23.96 -3.20 -31.05
CA GLU A 390 23.73 -4.64 -30.86
C GLU A 390 22.68 -4.88 -29.78
N PHE A 391 21.73 -5.78 -30.04
CA PHE A 391 20.67 -6.08 -29.07
C PHE A 391 21.23 -6.87 -27.86
N PRO A 392 20.97 -6.44 -26.62
CA PRO A 392 21.65 -6.93 -25.41
C PRO A 392 21.05 -8.24 -24.88
N TRP A 393 21.06 -9.31 -25.69
CA TRP A 393 20.47 -10.60 -25.33
C TRP A 393 21.10 -11.26 -24.10
N ASP A 394 22.39 -11.04 -23.87
CA ASP A 394 23.10 -11.54 -22.70
C ASP A 394 22.56 -10.91 -21.40
N ILE A 395 22.29 -9.59 -21.42
CA ILE A 395 21.66 -8.87 -20.30
C ILE A 395 20.22 -9.33 -20.11
N VAL A 396 19.42 -9.41 -21.19
CA VAL A 396 18.01 -9.84 -21.15
C VAL A 396 17.87 -11.25 -20.59
N LYS A 397 18.65 -12.22 -21.09
CA LYS A 397 18.61 -13.61 -20.60
C LYS A 397 19.02 -13.72 -19.14
N LYS A 398 20.00 -12.93 -18.70
CA LYS A 398 20.44 -12.94 -17.30
C LYS A 398 19.41 -12.27 -16.38
N ALA A 399 18.81 -11.16 -16.80
CA ALA A 399 17.71 -10.53 -16.07
C ALA A 399 16.51 -11.47 -15.90
N HIS A 400 16.17 -12.23 -16.95
CA HIS A 400 15.15 -13.29 -16.88
C HIS A 400 15.53 -14.40 -15.89
N ALA A 401 16.74 -14.96 -15.99
CA ALA A 401 17.22 -16.00 -15.09
C ALA A 401 17.25 -15.57 -13.62
N GLU A 402 17.55 -14.29 -13.36
CA GLU A 402 17.54 -13.72 -12.01
C GLU A 402 16.13 -13.32 -11.53
N GLY A 403 15.08 -13.48 -12.35
CA GLY A 403 13.71 -13.11 -12.03
C GLY A 403 13.47 -11.60 -11.94
N LEU A 404 14.31 -10.81 -12.63
CA LEU A 404 14.17 -9.35 -12.76
C LEU A 404 13.31 -8.96 -13.97
N MET A 405 13.01 -9.90 -14.86
CA MET A 405 12.01 -9.74 -15.91
C MET A 405 10.66 -10.34 -15.50
N ASN A 406 9.59 -9.75 -16.04
CA ASN A 406 8.22 -10.24 -15.91
C ASN A 406 7.70 -10.36 -14.46
N PRO A 407 8.06 -9.45 -13.52
CA PRO A 407 7.68 -9.59 -12.11
C PRO A 407 6.16 -9.53 -11.89
N GLY A 408 5.42 -9.00 -12.87
CA GLY A 408 3.96 -9.00 -12.85
C GLY A 408 3.32 -10.35 -13.11
N ILE A 409 3.98 -11.35 -13.67
CA ILE A 409 3.31 -12.64 -13.98
C ILE A 409 3.08 -13.43 -12.69
N THR A 410 1.83 -13.83 -12.43
CA THR A 410 1.45 -14.55 -11.21
C THR A 410 1.93 -16.01 -11.26
N LYS A 411 2.06 -16.65 -10.08
CA LYS A 411 2.47 -18.06 -9.95
C LYS A 411 1.57 -19.04 -10.72
N GLU A 412 0.30 -18.70 -10.91
CA GLU A 412 -0.66 -19.49 -11.69
C GLU A 412 -0.15 -19.78 -13.12
N TYR A 413 0.63 -18.87 -13.69
CA TYR A 413 1.18 -18.99 -15.03
C TYR A 413 2.63 -19.50 -15.04
N GLY A 414 3.14 -20.08 -13.94
CA GLY A 414 4.49 -20.67 -13.89
C GLY A 414 5.61 -19.69 -13.52
N SER A 415 5.26 -18.51 -13.02
CA SER A 415 6.23 -17.47 -12.63
C SER A 415 7.29 -18.01 -11.67
N VAL A 416 8.56 -17.83 -12.04
CA VAL A 416 9.74 -18.09 -11.20
C VAL A 416 10.01 -16.92 -10.25
N CYS A 417 9.04 -16.02 -10.03
CA CYS A 417 9.24 -14.91 -9.11
C CYS A 417 9.58 -15.47 -7.72
N TRP A 418 10.86 -15.32 -7.35
CA TRP A 418 11.47 -15.80 -6.10
C TRP A 418 10.90 -15.15 -4.84
N ILE A 419 9.88 -14.30 -5.01
CA ILE A 419 9.28 -13.50 -3.96
C ILE A 419 7.84 -13.99 -3.80
N ASP A 420 7.71 -15.08 -3.05
CA ASP A 420 6.42 -15.60 -2.53
C ASP A 420 5.58 -14.53 -1.82
N SER A 421 6.22 -13.43 -1.41
CA SER A 421 5.59 -12.34 -0.71
C SER A 421 5.07 -11.22 -1.60
N VAL A 422 5.45 -11.07 -2.88
CA VAL A 422 5.09 -9.89 -3.71
C VAL A 422 4.28 -10.29 -4.93
N SER A 423 2.98 -10.50 -4.72
CA SER A 423 1.97 -10.41 -5.79
C SER A 423 1.80 -8.93 -6.18
N LEU A 424 2.70 -8.41 -7.01
CA LEU A 424 2.54 -7.11 -7.67
C LEU A 424 1.46 -7.23 -8.76
N GLU A 425 0.19 -7.24 -8.33
CA GLU A 425 -0.89 -6.72 -9.15
C GLU A 425 -1.04 -5.23 -8.82
N ILE A 426 -0.58 -4.38 -9.72
CA ILE A 426 -0.76 -2.93 -9.66
C ILE A 426 -2.03 -2.58 -10.44
N PRO A 427 -3.14 -2.16 -9.79
CA PRO A 427 -4.16 -1.34 -10.44
C PRO A 427 -3.74 0.13 -10.43
N PHE A 428 -3.85 0.79 -11.58
CA PHE A 428 -3.38 2.16 -11.81
C PHE A 428 -4.55 3.16 -11.89
N SER A 429 -5.58 3.04 -11.05
CA SER A 429 -6.77 3.92 -11.15
C SER A 429 -6.62 5.32 -10.53
N LEU A 430 -5.40 5.78 -10.23
CA LEU A 430 -5.15 7.11 -9.64
C LEU A 430 -3.79 7.67 -10.10
N CYS A 431 -3.68 8.05 -11.38
CA CYS A 431 -2.61 8.96 -11.86
C CYS A 431 -3.24 10.12 -12.64
N GLY A 432 -3.93 10.99 -11.92
CA GLY A 432 -4.22 12.34 -12.38
C GLY A 432 -3.04 13.24 -12.01
N SER A 433 -2.32 13.70 -13.03
CA SER A 433 -1.33 14.80 -13.01
C SER A 433 -0.17 14.70 -12.01
N GLU A 434 1.04 14.52 -12.55
CA GLU A 434 2.37 14.82 -11.97
C GLU A 434 3.07 13.78 -11.09
N LEU A 435 2.70 12.50 -11.19
CA LEU A 435 3.59 11.40 -10.77
C LEU A 435 3.86 10.49 -11.97
N GLY A 436 5.09 10.56 -12.47
CA GLY A 436 5.61 9.65 -13.49
C GLY A 436 5.51 8.18 -13.07
N PRO A 437 5.64 7.26 -14.04
CA PRO A 437 5.19 5.87 -13.94
C PRO A 437 5.90 5.15 -12.78
N LEU A 438 5.31 4.09 -12.19
CA LEU A 438 5.89 3.37 -11.03
C LEU A 438 5.92 1.84 -11.20
N GLY A 439 5.41 1.32 -12.32
CA GLY A 439 5.52 -0.11 -12.68
C GLY A 439 6.77 -0.42 -13.50
N GLY A 440 7.05 0.39 -14.54
CA GLY A 440 8.26 0.27 -15.36
C GLY A 440 9.50 0.93 -14.76
N THR A 441 9.35 1.73 -13.71
CA THR A 441 10.34 2.75 -13.31
C THR A 441 11.19 2.35 -12.12
N LEU A 442 10.81 1.32 -11.34
CA LEU A 442 11.79 0.68 -10.45
C LEU A 442 12.96 0.09 -11.24
N ILE A 443 12.71 -0.23 -12.51
CA ILE A 443 13.69 -0.66 -13.50
C ILE A 443 14.21 0.58 -14.24
N ASP A 444 13.36 1.47 -14.78
CA ASP A 444 13.82 2.59 -15.61
C ASP A 444 14.53 3.75 -14.86
N GLU A 445 14.22 4.07 -13.59
CA GLU A 445 15.00 5.07 -12.82
C GLU A 445 16.44 4.57 -12.55
N GLU A 446 16.67 3.26 -12.43
CA GLU A 446 17.99 2.70 -12.12
C GLU A 446 18.76 2.23 -13.36
N PHE A 447 18.04 1.76 -14.40
CA PHE A 447 18.59 1.46 -15.72
C PHE A 447 18.81 2.72 -16.56
N GLY A 448 18.02 3.78 -16.35
CA GLY A 448 18.17 5.09 -17.00
C GLY A 448 19.47 5.82 -16.64
N TYR A 449 20.11 5.48 -15.51
CA TYR A 449 21.47 5.95 -15.19
C TYR A 449 22.57 5.22 -15.97
N GLY A 450 22.25 4.08 -16.62
CA GLY A 450 23.20 3.26 -17.37
C GLY A 450 22.97 3.24 -18.89
N CYS A 451 21.73 3.06 -19.36
CA CYS A 451 21.37 2.98 -20.78
C CYS A 451 19.83 3.05 -20.95
N THR A 452 19.29 4.13 -21.54
CA THR A 452 17.84 4.29 -21.77
C THR A 452 17.27 3.28 -22.77
N GLY A 453 18.12 2.72 -23.66
CA GLY A 453 17.72 1.68 -24.62
C GLY A 453 17.34 0.34 -23.95
N ILE A 454 18.05 -0.06 -22.89
CA ILE A 454 17.77 -1.31 -22.15
C ILE A 454 16.49 -1.19 -21.32
N GLY A 455 16.26 -0.03 -20.67
CA GLY A 455 15.02 0.25 -19.95
C GLY A 455 13.78 0.11 -20.84
N ASN A 456 13.83 0.64 -22.06
CA ASN A 456 12.76 0.51 -23.05
C ASN A 456 12.44 -0.94 -23.45
N ILE A 457 13.43 -1.84 -23.47
CA ILE A 457 13.22 -3.26 -23.79
C ILE A 457 12.29 -3.88 -22.74
N PHE A 458 12.58 -3.64 -21.46
CA PHE A 458 11.79 -4.18 -20.34
C PHE A 458 10.41 -3.54 -20.24
N MET A 459 10.32 -2.22 -20.41
CA MET A 459 9.03 -1.51 -20.43
C MET A 459 8.11 -2.02 -21.53
N SER A 460 8.64 -2.22 -22.75
CA SER A 460 7.86 -2.75 -23.87
C SER A 460 7.32 -4.15 -23.58
N ASN A 461 8.10 -4.98 -22.88
CA ASN A 461 7.71 -6.32 -22.48
C ASN A 461 6.61 -6.32 -21.40
N ASP A 462 6.72 -5.43 -20.40
CA ASP A 462 5.73 -5.28 -19.34
C ASP A 462 4.38 -4.74 -19.86
N LEU A 463 4.42 -3.89 -20.89
CA LEU A 463 3.22 -3.45 -21.60
C LEU A 463 2.51 -4.64 -22.27
N ALA A 464 3.28 -5.51 -22.91
CA ALA A 464 2.76 -6.72 -23.53
C ALA A 464 2.08 -7.63 -22.49
N ILE A 465 2.71 -7.84 -21.32
CA ILE A 465 2.15 -8.59 -20.19
C ILE A 465 0.86 -7.95 -19.66
N SER A 466 0.85 -6.62 -19.49
CA SER A 466 -0.30 -5.89 -18.97
C SER A 466 -1.51 -6.01 -19.88
N THR A 467 -1.28 -5.98 -21.20
CA THR A 467 -2.31 -6.15 -22.21
C THR A 467 -2.94 -7.55 -22.14
N LEU A 468 -2.10 -8.58 -22.05
CA LEU A 468 -2.56 -9.96 -21.89
C LEU A 468 -3.38 -10.14 -20.61
N LYS A 469 -3.00 -9.51 -19.50
CA LYS A 469 -3.76 -9.57 -18.24
C LYS A 469 -5.15 -8.93 -18.34
N ILE A 470 -5.29 -7.86 -19.13
CA ILE A 470 -6.57 -7.18 -19.35
C ILE A 470 -7.50 -8.01 -20.27
N ALA A 471 -6.91 -8.83 -21.15
CA ALA A 471 -7.63 -9.67 -22.09
C ALA A 471 -8.62 -10.63 -21.41
N GLY A 472 -9.82 -10.78 -21.99
CA GLY A 472 -10.83 -11.75 -21.54
C GLY A 472 -10.50 -13.21 -21.89
N ASN A 473 -9.51 -13.44 -22.75
CA ASN A 473 -9.18 -14.77 -23.27
C ASN A 473 -8.17 -15.50 -22.36
N GLU A 474 -8.66 -16.45 -21.56
CA GLU A 474 -7.84 -17.24 -20.63
C GLU A 474 -6.82 -18.16 -21.34
N LYS A 475 -7.16 -18.67 -22.52
CA LYS A 475 -6.28 -19.54 -23.32
C LYS A 475 -5.06 -18.78 -23.83
N ILE A 476 -5.26 -17.57 -24.33
CA ILE A 476 -4.16 -16.65 -24.72
C ILE A 476 -3.29 -16.35 -23.50
N ARG A 477 -3.89 -15.96 -22.38
CA ARG A 477 -3.15 -15.67 -21.14
C ARG A 477 -2.25 -16.83 -20.73
N LYS A 478 -2.79 -18.05 -20.65
CA LYS A 478 -2.02 -19.25 -20.30
C LYS A 478 -0.90 -19.54 -21.29
N ASN A 479 -1.16 -19.42 -22.59
CA ASN A 479 -0.16 -19.69 -23.62
C ASN A 479 1.00 -18.68 -23.59
N TYR A 480 0.70 -17.38 -23.65
CA TYR A 480 1.73 -16.35 -23.79
C TYR A 480 2.39 -15.98 -22.45
N LEU A 481 1.64 -15.83 -21.36
CA LEU A 481 2.24 -15.58 -20.04
C LEU A 481 3.02 -16.80 -19.55
N GLY A 482 2.52 -18.02 -19.82
CA GLY A 482 3.21 -19.26 -19.52
C GLY A 482 4.59 -19.32 -20.20
N ARG A 483 4.65 -19.08 -21.52
CA ARG A 483 5.92 -19.06 -22.26
C ARG A 483 6.89 -17.99 -21.73
N MET A 484 6.40 -16.80 -21.37
CA MET A 484 7.24 -15.72 -20.81
C MET A 484 7.88 -16.05 -19.46
N THR A 485 7.32 -16.99 -18.70
CA THR A 485 7.92 -17.45 -17.44
C THR A 485 8.98 -18.53 -17.66
N GLN A 486 8.88 -19.29 -18.74
CA GLN A 486 9.77 -20.41 -19.05
C GLN A 486 10.97 -19.98 -19.88
N GLU A 487 10.79 -18.98 -20.75
CA GLU A 487 11.79 -18.53 -21.71
C GLU A 487 12.01 -17.02 -21.64
N ALA A 488 13.23 -16.57 -21.93
CA ALA A 488 13.56 -15.16 -22.09
C ALA A 488 13.05 -14.65 -23.45
N ILE A 489 11.74 -14.47 -23.56
CA ILE A 489 11.05 -13.99 -24.77
C ILE A 489 10.49 -12.58 -24.58
N LEU A 490 10.31 -11.87 -25.70
CA LEU A 490 9.80 -10.49 -25.71
C LEU A 490 8.45 -10.40 -26.41
N GLY A 491 7.48 -9.76 -25.78
CA GLY A 491 6.28 -9.26 -26.43
C GLY A 491 6.48 -7.83 -26.88
N ALA A 492 5.86 -7.44 -27.99
CA ALA A 492 5.89 -6.06 -28.44
C ALA A 492 4.49 -5.51 -28.73
N PHE A 493 4.32 -4.21 -28.46
CA PHE A 493 3.06 -3.51 -28.63
C PHE A 493 3.06 -2.79 -29.99
N ALA A 494 2.28 -3.28 -30.94
CA ALA A 494 2.19 -2.81 -32.31
C ALA A 494 0.84 -2.13 -32.54
N VAL A 495 0.69 -0.92 -31.97
CA VAL A 495 -0.56 -0.13 -32.07
C VAL A 495 -0.29 1.28 -32.61
N PHE A 496 0.97 1.68 -32.73
CA PHE A 496 1.35 3.02 -33.15
C PHE A 496 1.56 3.10 -34.66
N GLU A 497 0.56 3.60 -35.38
CA GLU A 497 0.70 3.94 -36.79
C GLU A 497 1.22 5.39 -36.94
N PRO A 498 2.11 5.68 -37.91
CA PRO A 498 2.63 7.02 -38.15
C PRO A 498 1.54 8.07 -38.40
N GLN A 499 0.45 7.69 -39.08
CA GLN A 499 -0.66 8.61 -39.39
C GLN A 499 -1.63 8.79 -38.21
N ALA A 500 -1.72 7.78 -37.33
CA ALA A 500 -2.55 7.86 -36.15
C ALA A 500 -1.90 8.67 -35.02
N GLY A 501 -0.58 8.58 -34.87
CA GLY A 501 0.15 9.25 -33.80
C GLY A 501 -0.36 8.81 -32.43
N SER A 502 -0.81 9.78 -31.62
CA SER A 502 -1.42 9.53 -30.30
C SER A 502 -2.95 9.33 -30.35
N ASP A 503 -3.57 9.50 -31.52
CA ASP A 503 -5.01 9.34 -31.73
C ASP A 503 -5.31 7.96 -32.33
N LEU A 504 -5.56 6.98 -31.46
CA LEU A 504 -5.86 5.60 -31.85
C LEU A 504 -7.09 5.45 -32.76
N THR A 505 -7.96 6.46 -32.83
CA THR A 505 -9.16 6.41 -33.67
C THR A 505 -8.83 6.48 -35.17
N ARG A 506 -7.62 6.90 -35.50
CA ARG A 506 -7.10 7.08 -36.87
C ARG A 506 -6.32 5.87 -37.37
N ILE A 507 -6.32 4.75 -36.66
CA ILE A 507 -5.70 3.51 -37.12
C ILE A 507 -6.39 3.04 -38.41
N GLU A 508 -5.59 2.85 -39.45
CA GLU A 508 -5.99 2.44 -40.80
C GLU A 508 -5.85 0.95 -41.03
N THR A 509 -5.16 0.21 -40.14
CA THR A 509 -5.06 -1.25 -40.26
C THR A 509 -6.43 -1.89 -40.11
N ILE A 510 -6.82 -2.67 -41.13
CA ILE A 510 -8.12 -3.33 -41.19
C ILE A 510 -7.99 -4.83 -40.91
N CYS A 511 -9.04 -5.40 -40.34
CA CYS A 511 -9.19 -6.83 -40.17
C CYS A 511 -10.58 -7.26 -40.62
N GLU A 512 -10.66 -8.36 -41.36
CA GLU A 512 -11.91 -8.91 -41.86
C GLU A 512 -12.00 -10.39 -41.50
N LYS A 513 -13.19 -10.85 -41.11
CA LYS A 513 -13.41 -12.27 -40.82
C LYS A 513 -13.62 -13.05 -42.12
N SER A 514 -12.81 -14.08 -42.35
CA SER A 514 -12.85 -14.97 -43.50
C SER A 514 -12.94 -16.42 -43.03
N GLY A 515 -14.16 -16.94 -42.89
CA GLY A 515 -14.40 -18.25 -42.28
C GLY A 515 -14.07 -18.24 -40.78
N ASP A 516 -13.22 -19.18 -40.36
CA ASP A 516 -12.76 -19.32 -38.96
C ASP A 516 -11.49 -18.50 -38.64
N GLU A 517 -11.02 -17.71 -39.60
CA GLU A 517 -9.83 -16.86 -39.48
C GLU A 517 -10.16 -15.38 -39.68
N TRP A 518 -9.31 -14.53 -39.13
CA TRP A 518 -9.24 -13.10 -39.42
C TRP A 518 -8.10 -12.85 -40.38
N VAL A 519 -8.36 -12.03 -41.40
CA VAL A 519 -7.35 -11.56 -42.33
C VAL A 519 -7.04 -10.11 -42.00
N ILE A 520 -5.80 -9.83 -41.65
CA ILE A 520 -5.31 -8.51 -41.28
C ILE A 520 -4.50 -7.94 -42.44
N ASN A 521 -4.91 -6.77 -42.89
CA ASN A 521 -4.26 -6.01 -43.96
C ASN A 521 -4.10 -4.58 -43.47
N GLY A 522 -2.88 -4.06 -43.47
CA GLY A 522 -2.70 -2.70 -43.00
C GLY A 522 -1.30 -2.33 -42.58
N SER A 523 -1.25 -1.11 -42.05
CA SER A 523 -0.21 -0.13 -42.30
C SER A 523 1.10 -0.39 -41.54
N LYS A 524 2.08 0.51 -41.75
CA LYS A 524 3.41 0.46 -41.15
C LYS A 524 3.33 0.83 -39.66
N MET A 525 3.22 -0.14 -38.77
CA MET A 525 3.21 0.08 -37.32
C MET A 525 4.62 0.22 -36.76
N TRP A 526 4.84 1.18 -35.87
CA TRP A 526 6.09 1.30 -35.14
C TRP A 526 6.08 0.36 -33.93
N VAL A 527 7.08 -0.51 -33.89
CA VAL A 527 7.22 -1.54 -32.87
C VAL A 527 8.62 -1.47 -32.26
N SER A 528 8.66 -1.34 -30.93
CA SER A 528 9.88 -1.51 -30.14
C SER A 528 10.22 -2.99 -30.02
N ASN A 529 11.51 -3.32 -30.09
CA ASN A 529 12.04 -4.68 -30.18
C ASN A 529 11.55 -5.46 -31.42
N GLY A 530 11.32 -4.77 -32.55
CA GLY A 530 10.65 -5.36 -33.71
C GLY A 530 11.28 -6.65 -34.25
N ASP A 531 12.60 -6.74 -34.30
CA ASP A 531 13.33 -7.94 -34.75
C ASP A 531 13.36 -9.05 -33.69
N HIS A 532 13.16 -8.70 -32.42
CA HIS A 532 13.39 -9.57 -31.26
C HIS A 532 12.12 -9.98 -30.53
N ALA A 533 10.99 -9.35 -30.87
CA ALA A 533 9.68 -9.72 -30.40
C ALA A 533 9.30 -11.10 -30.94
N ASN A 534 8.76 -11.93 -30.07
CA ASN A 534 8.18 -13.23 -30.40
C ASN A 534 6.71 -13.10 -30.80
N TRP A 535 6.06 -12.00 -30.46
CA TRP A 535 4.68 -11.74 -30.84
C TRP A 535 4.37 -10.25 -30.75
N TYR A 536 3.35 -9.83 -31.50
CA TYR A 536 2.86 -8.47 -31.59
C TYR A 536 1.43 -8.37 -31.06
N PHE A 537 1.18 -7.42 -30.19
CA PHE A 537 -0.19 -6.99 -29.90
C PHE A 537 -0.63 -5.97 -30.95
N VAL A 538 -1.70 -6.27 -31.69
CA VAL A 538 -2.15 -5.48 -32.84
C VAL A 538 -3.59 -5.04 -32.64
N LEU A 539 -3.85 -3.74 -32.78
CA LEU A 539 -5.20 -3.16 -32.80
C LEU A 539 -5.60 -2.89 -34.24
N CYS A 540 -6.68 -3.53 -34.70
CA CYS A 540 -7.16 -3.43 -36.07
C CYS A 540 -8.62 -2.97 -36.11
N ARG A 541 -8.97 -2.22 -37.14
CA ARG A 541 -10.35 -1.83 -37.42
C ARG A 541 -11.10 -3.00 -38.06
N SER A 542 -12.16 -3.47 -37.41
CA SER A 542 -13.04 -4.55 -37.89
C SER A 542 -14.33 -4.04 -38.54
N ASP A 543 -14.64 -2.74 -38.44
CA ASP A 543 -15.78 -2.11 -39.06
C ASP A 543 -15.38 -1.24 -40.26
N ALA A 544 -15.99 -1.48 -41.42
CA ALA A 544 -15.71 -0.77 -42.66
C ALA A 544 -16.21 0.68 -42.68
N SER A 545 -17.12 1.07 -41.77
CA SER A 545 -17.61 2.44 -41.65
C SER A 545 -16.57 3.29 -40.93
N PRO A 546 -15.92 4.29 -41.56
CA PRO A 546 -14.92 5.15 -40.92
C PRO A 546 -15.49 6.00 -39.77
N THR A 547 -16.82 6.15 -39.71
CA THR A 547 -17.54 6.93 -38.70
C THR A 547 -18.00 6.13 -37.48
N ALA A 548 -17.79 4.81 -37.48
CA ALA A 548 -18.17 3.97 -36.35
C ALA A 548 -17.42 4.39 -35.07
N PRO A 549 -18.09 4.43 -33.90
CA PRO A 549 -17.44 4.81 -32.65
C PRO A 549 -16.32 3.82 -32.30
N PRO A 550 -15.19 4.28 -31.73
CA PRO A 550 -14.04 3.41 -31.46
C PRO A 550 -14.38 2.18 -30.59
N THR A 551 -15.30 2.33 -29.63
CA THR A 551 -15.80 1.23 -28.78
C THR A 551 -16.65 0.20 -29.53
N LYS A 552 -16.78 0.29 -30.85
CA LYS A 552 -17.48 -0.68 -31.71
C LYS A 552 -16.70 -1.04 -32.97
N ALA A 553 -15.66 -0.28 -33.31
CA ALA A 553 -14.98 -0.36 -34.60
C ALA A 553 -13.70 -1.20 -34.59
N PHE A 554 -13.18 -1.60 -33.43
CA PHE A 554 -11.87 -2.23 -33.31
C PHE A 554 -11.89 -3.62 -32.66
N THR A 555 -11.03 -4.48 -33.17
CA THR A 555 -10.66 -5.80 -32.63
C THR A 555 -9.17 -5.81 -32.32
N ALA A 556 -8.76 -6.47 -31.25
CA ALA A 556 -7.36 -6.58 -30.85
C ALA A 556 -6.89 -8.04 -30.88
N PHE A 557 -5.67 -8.24 -31.39
CA PHE A 557 -5.06 -9.55 -31.64
C PHE A 557 -3.70 -9.67 -30.98
N VAL A 558 -3.29 -10.89 -30.68
CA VAL A 558 -1.86 -11.25 -30.51
C VAL A 558 -1.46 -12.06 -31.73
N ILE A 559 -0.40 -11.64 -32.42
CA ILE A 559 0.07 -12.27 -33.65
C ILE A 559 1.50 -12.75 -33.42
N ASP A 560 1.80 -14.01 -33.76
CA ASP A 560 3.18 -14.50 -33.70
C ASP A 560 4.06 -13.71 -34.67
N ALA A 561 5.28 -13.38 -34.26
CA ALA A 561 6.16 -12.53 -35.04
C ALA A 561 6.69 -13.21 -36.32
N ASP A 562 6.56 -14.53 -36.42
CA ASP A 562 6.91 -15.34 -37.60
C ASP A 562 5.72 -15.62 -38.54
N ALA A 563 4.53 -15.07 -38.24
CA ALA A 563 3.34 -15.27 -39.06
C ALA A 563 3.57 -14.80 -40.51
N SER A 564 3.04 -15.58 -41.47
CA SER A 564 3.14 -15.24 -42.88
C SER A 564 2.42 -13.92 -43.19
N GLY A 565 3.01 -13.10 -44.06
CA GLY A 565 2.48 -11.79 -44.42
C GLY A 565 3.01 -10.61 -43.59
N ILE A 566 3.86 -10.86 -42.59
CA ILE A 566 4.52 -9.79 -41.82
C ILE A 566 5.82 -9.37 -42.53
N THR A 567 5.96 -8.08 -42.80
CA THR A 567 7.19 -7.50 -43.36
C THR A 567 7.82 -6.50 -42.38
N LYS A 568 9.10 -6.72 -42.03
CA LYS A 568 9.87 -5.81 -41.16
C LYS A 568 10.64 -4.78 -41.98
N GLY A 569 10.39 -3.51 -41.74
CA GLY A 569 11.06 -2.39 -42.37
C GLY A 569 12.46 -2.14 -41.83
N LYS A 570 13.12 -1.07 -42.32
CA LYS A 570 14.44 -0.65 -41.83
C LYS A 570 14.36 -0.20 -40.37
N ARG A 571 15.38 -0.60 -39.60
CA ARG A 571 15.63 -0.10 -38.24
C ARG A 571 15.67 1.42 -38.23
N GLN A 572 14.98 2.02 -37.25
CA GLN A 572 15.15 3.43 -36.91
C GLN A 572 16.00 3.54 -35.64
N MET A 573 16.97 4.45 -35.65
CA MET A 573 17.75 4.78 -34.46
C MET A 573 17.32 6.17 -33.96
N ASN A 574 16.89 6.24 -32.70
CA ASN A 574 16.69 7.51 -32.00
C ASN A 574 17.92 7.83 -31.15
N LEU A 575 18.28 9.12 -31.05
CA LEU A 575 19.40 9.59 -30.22
C LEU A 575 19.27 9.06 -28.78
N GLY A 576 20.23 8.25 -28.35
CA GLY A 576 20.31 7.71 -26.98
C GLY A 576 19.56 6.40 -26.72
N GLN A 577 18.88 5.82 -27.71
CA GLN A 577 18.11 4.57 -27.59
C GLN A 577 18.59 3.49 -28.56
N HIS A 578 19.89 3.50 -28.88
CA HIS A 578 20.46 2.65 -29.93
C HIS A 578 20.38 1.16 -29.62
N ALA A 579 20.38 0.74 -28.35
CA ALA A 579 20.19 -0.66 -27.97
C ALA A 579 18.76 -1.19 -28.21
N SER A 580 17.77 -0.30 -28.33
CA SER A 580 16.39 -0.69 -28.66
C SER A 580 16.21 -0.81 -30.19
N ASP A 581 15.45 -1.82 -30.64
CA ASP A 581 15.19 -2.03 -32.07
C ASP A 581 13.80 -1.53 -32.45
N ILE A 582 13.71 -0.33 -33.04
CA ILE A 582 12.44 0.23 -33.51
C ILE A 582 12.28 -0.09 -35.00
N ARG A 583 11.21 -0.83 -35.33
CA ARG A 583 10.88 -1.26 -36.70
C ARG A 583 9.51 -0.77 -37.11
N GLY A 584 9.40 -0.40 -38.39
CA GLY A 584 8.09 -0.33 -39.04
C GLY A 584 7.68 -1.75 -39.46
N ILE A 585 6.55 -2.25 -39.00
CA ILE A 585 6.01 -3.57 -39.33
C ILE A 585 4.78 -3.38 -40.22
N THR A 586 4.73 -4.07 -41.34
CA THR A 586 3.58 -4.06 -42.26
C THR A 586 2.92 -5.43 -42.25
N PHE A 587 1.58 -5.46 -42.30
CA PHE A 587 0.78 -6.68 -42.33
C PHE A 587 0.08 -6.82 -43.69
N GLU A 588 0.45 -7.84 -44.47
CA GLU A 588 -0.11 -8.15 -45.78
C GLU A 588 -0.69 -9.57 -45.78
N ASN A 589 -2.02 -9.69 -45.78
CA ASN A 589 -2.75 -10.96 -45.75
C ASN A 589 -2.39 -11.87 -44.56
N VAL A 590 -2.15 -11.28 -43.39
CA VAL A 590 -1.82 -12.03 -42.18
C VAL A 590 -3.07 -12.71 -41.67
N ARG A 591 -3.04 -14.04 -41.58
CA ARG A 591 -4.17 -14.88 -41.14
C ARG A 591 -4.02 -15.24 -39.67
N VAL A 592 -5.07 -14.99 -38.88
CA VAL A 592 -5.07 -15.15 -37.43
C VAL A 592 -6.34 -15.88 -37.00
N SER A 593 -6.21 -16.95 -36.22
CA SER A 593 -7.38 -17.69 -35.70
C SER A 593 -8.13 -16.94 -34.60
N ASP A 594 -9.40 -17.28 -34.37
CA ASP A 594 -10.20 -16.73 -33.26
C ASP A 594 -9.55 -16.93 -31.87
N ASP A 595 -8.72 -17.97 -31.72
CA ASP A 595 -7.95 -18.24 -30.50
C ASP A 595 -6.94 -17.14 -30.13
N ASN A 596 -6.63 -16.24 -31.05
CA ASN A 596 -5.66 -15.15 -30.89
C ASN A 596 -6.32 -13.77 -30.72
N VAL A 597 -7.65 -13.73 -30.62
CA VAL A 597 -8.42 -12.52 -30.34
C VAL A 597 -8.36 -12.20 -28.83
N VAL A 598 -7.81 -11.05 -28.51
CA VAL A 598 -7.64 -10.53 -27.14
C VAL A 598 -8.86 -9.71 -26.72
N GLY A 599 -9.35 -8.88 -27.63
CA GLY A 599 -10.56 -8.08 -27.46
C GLY A 599 -11.37 -8.16 -28.75
N PRO A 600 -12.54 -8.82 -28.76
CA PRO A 600 -13.40 -8.91 -29.95
C PRO A 600 -13.87 -7.52 -30.40
N GLN A 601 -14.58 -7.47 -31.52
CA GLN A 601 -15.11 -6.21 -32.07
C GLN A 601 -15.85 -5.40 -30.99
N GLY A 602 -15.39 -4.18 -30.77
CA GLY A 602 -15.93 -3.24 -29.78
C GLY A 602 -15.25 -3.30 -28.40
N GLU A 603 -14.57 -4.40 -28.08
CA GLU A 603 -13.74 -4.50 -26.88
C GLU A 603 -12.26 -4.21 -27.16
N GLY A 604 -11.79 -4.40 -28.40
CA GLY A 604 -10.38 -4.20 -28.77
C GLY A 604 -9.85 -2.81 -28.40
N PHE A 605 -10.62 -1.76 -28.68
CA PHE A 605 -10.25 -0.37 -28.32
C PHE A 605 -10.18 -0.17 -26.79
N VAL A 606 -11.12 -0.76 -26.05
CA VAL A 606 -11.16 -0.67 -24.58
C VAL A 606 -9.98 -1.41 -23.96
N VAL A 607 -9.61 -2.57 -24.50
CA VAL A 607 -8.44 -3.33 -24.06
C VAL A 607 -7.16 -2.53 -24.31
N ALA A 608 -7.00 -1.94 -25.50
CA ALA A 608 -5.84 -1.11 -25.83
C ALA A 608 -5.76 0.15 -24.95
N MET A 609 -6.88 0.85 -24.74
CA MET A 609 -6.94 2.01 -23.85
C MET A 609 -6.63 1.63 -22.40
N ARG A 610 -7.19 0.54 -21.87
CA ARG A 610 -6.87 0.05 -20.52
C ARG A 610 -5.41 -0.36 -20.38
N ALA A 611 -4.81 -0.90 -21.45
CA ALA A 611 -3.39 -1.25 -21.45
C ALA A 611 -2.52 0.01 -21.39
N LEU A 612 -2.86 1.04 -22.18
CA LEU A 612 -2.17 2.34 -22.16
C LEU A 612 -2.39 3.12 -20.85
N ASP A 613 -3.61 3.09 -20.30
CA ASP A 613 -3.97 3.71 -19.02
C ASP A 613 -3.28 3.04 -17.82
N ARG A 614 -2.83 1.79 -17.94
CA ARG A 614 -1.99 1.16 -16.91
C ARG A 614 -0.54 1.64 -16.92
N ILE A 615 -0.09 2.22 -18.04
CA ILE A 615 1.28 2.73 -18.20
C ILE A 615 1.36 4.19 -17.74
N ARG A 616 0.34 4.98 -18.11
CA ARG A 616 0.18 6.37 -17.66
C ARG A 616 -0.11 6.42 -16.17
#